data_AF-A0A6P1D0N1-F1
#
_entry.id   AF-A0A6P1D0N1-F1
#
_cell.length_a   1.000
_cell.length_b   1.000
_cell.length_c   1.000
_cell.angle_alpha   90.00
_cell.angle_beta   90.00
_cell.angle_gamma   90.00
#
_symmetry.space_group_name_H-M   'P 1'
#
loop_
_entity.id
_entity.type
_entity.pdbx_description
1 polymer ?
#
loop_
_entity_poly.entity_id
_entity_poly.type
_entity_poly.pdbx_seq_one_letter_code
_entity_poly.pdbx_strand_id
1 'polypeptide(L)'
;MIVILTALGIEQDAVLEHLDDVEVHEHDKGTLFEVGAIAGHPRHRVAVGITGAGTTTAATLTERARAEFSPQVMMFVGVAGGLRDTLAIGDVVVATKIHSYQGGRSEDEEFLVRPRSWELSHRLDQAARRVSRGHRWREFLLDGPVDRPEPEVFFEPIAVGDVVLNSRRSDIARRIHSSYNDAIAVEMEGSGFAHAAALGDQVPAVVIRGISDHANGTKARSDRAGSQAIAARSAAAFAIAFATALPPKPRKTTPDPHPGIPPMPPIHNEVIARDNAKVDKQIGMQFTWGQR
;
A
#
# COMPACT_ATOMS: atom_id res chain seq x y z
N MET A 1 -0.36 -11.49 -3.06
CA MET A 1 -0.87 -10.35 -3.83
C MET A 1 -0.52 -9.07 -3.12
N ILE A 2 -0.07 -8.08 -3.89
CA ILE A 2 0.21 -6.72 -3.44
C ILE A 2 -0.94 -5.84 -3.94
N VAL A 3 -1.31 -4.82 -3.18
CA VAL A 3 -2.25 -3.79 -3.64
C VAL A 3 -1.49 -2.47 -3.76
N ILE A 4 -1.66 -1.79 -4.89
CA ILE A 4 -1.16 -0.44 -5.13
C ILE A 4 -2.36 0.49 -5.30
N LEU A 5 -2.42 1.54 -4.48
CA LEU A 5 -3.42 2.59 -4.61
C LEU A 5 -2.76 3.87 -5.11
N THR A 6 -3.45 4.57 -5.99
CA THR A 6 -3.03 5.86 -6.55
C THR A 6 -4.15 6.88 -6.38
N ALA A 7 -3.85 8.18 -6.45
CA ALA A 7 -4.88 9.22 -6.34
C ALA A 7 -5.40 9.65 -7.72
N LEU A 8 -4.53 9.67 -8.74
CA LEU A 8 -4.79 10.22 -10.08
C LEU A 8 -4.61 9.18 -11.19
N GLY A 9 -5.29 9.40 -12.32
CA GLY A 9 -5.17 8.51 -13.49
C GLY A 9 -3.74 8.41 -14.01
N ILE A 10 -3.01 9.54 -14.10
CA ILE A 10 -1.60 9.54 -14.54
C ILE A 10 -0.68 8.73 -13.61
N GLU A 11 -1.02 8.62 -12.32
CA GLU A 11 -0.27 7.81 -11.37
C GLU A 11 -0.61 6.32 -11.53
N GLN A 12 -1.89 6.01 -11.80
CA GLN A 12 -2.34 4.66 -12.14
C GLN A 12 -1.69 4.17 -13.42
N ASP A 13 -1.76 4.95 -14.50
CA ASP A 13 -1.16 4.64 -15.80
C ASP A 13 0.32 4.31 -15.66
N ALA A 14 1.08 5.11 -14.88
CA ALA A 14 2.49 4.86 -14.62
C ALA A 14 2.78 3.52 -13.93
N VAL A 15 1.86 3.01 -13.10
CA VAL A 15 1.97 1.68 -12.48
C VAL A 15 1.61 0.59 -13.49
N LEU A 16 0.54 0.80 -14.28
CA LEU A 16 0.07 -0.16 -15.28
C LEU A 16 1.06 -0.38 -16.42
N GLU A 17 1.88 0.63 -16.77
CA GLU A 17 2.99 0.52 -17.73
C GLU A 17 3.97 -0.64 -17.39
N HIS A 18 3.94 -1.17 -16.15
CA HIS A 18 4.77 -2.28 -15.68
C HIS A 18 4.06 -3.62 -15.55
N LEU A 19 2.77 -3.71 -15.92
CA LEU A 19 1.97 -4.91 -15.72
C LEU A 19 1.63 -5.60 -17.05
N ASP A 20 1.77 -6.93 -17.06
CA ASP A 20 1.27 -7.82 -18.11
C ASP A 20 -0.08 -8.42 -17.70
N ASP A 21 -0.85 -8.88 -18.69
CA ASP A 21 -2.13 -9.59 -18.51
C ASP A 21 -3.10 -8.85 -17.57
N VAL A 22 -3.28 -7.55 -17.79
CA VAL A 22 -4.14 -6.69 -16.97
C VAL A 22 -5.61 -6.98 -17.25
N GLU A 23 -6.34 -7.35 -16.20
CA GLU A 23 -7.79 -7.57 -16.24
C GLU A 23 -8.50 -6.61 -15.27
N VAL A 24 -9.70 -6.17 -15.66
CA VAL A 24 -10.55 -5.36 -14.78
C VAL A 24 -11.27 -6.29 -13.78
N HIS A 25 -11.09 -6.01 -12.49
CA HIS A 25 -11.80 -6.61 -11.38
C HIS A 25 -12.79 -5.61 -10.80
N GLU A 26 -14.08 -5.86 -11.00
CA GLU A 26 -15.16 -5.04 -10.44
C GLU A 26 -15.57 -5.58 -9.05
N HIS A 27 -15.33 -4.77 -8.01
CA HIS A 27 -15.81 -5.02 -6.66
C HIS A 27 -17.34 -4.88 -6.60
N ASP A 28 -18.02 -5.63 -5.72
CA ASP A 28 -19.50 -5.66 -5.62
C ASP A 28 -20.17 -4.29 -5.39
N LYS A 29 -19.44 -3.35 -4.78
CA LYS A 29 -19.82 -1.94 -4.59
C LYS A 29 -19.38 -0.99 -5.73
N GLY A 30 -19.04 -1.51 -6.91
CA GLY A 30 -18.73 -0.76 -8.13
C GLY A 30 -17.34 -0.11 -8.18
N THR A 31 -16.42 -0.48 -7.29
CA THR A 31 -15.02 -0.03 -7.39
C THR A 31 -14.28 -0.91 -8.39
N LEU A 32 -13.61 -0.27 -9.35
CA LEU A 32 -12.80 -0.98 -10.34
C LEU A 32 -11.36 -1.05 -9.84
N PHE A 33 -10.79 -2.24 -9.96
CA PHE A 33 -9.37 -2.50 -9.80
C PHE A 33 -8.83 -3.10 -11.09
N GLU A 34 -7.60 -2.78 -11.44
CA GLU A 34 -6.89 -3.43 -12.54
C GLU A 34 -5.87 -4.40 -11.95
N VAL A 35 -5.97 -5.66 -12.34
CA VAL A 35 -5.20 -6.74 -11.71
C VAL A 35 -4.36 -7.43 -12.77
N GLY A 36 -3.05 -7.34 -12.61
CA GLY A 36 -2.08 -7.93 -13.54
C GLY A 36 -0.91 -8.59 -12.81
N ALA A 37 0.05 -9.09 -13.58
CA ALA A 37 1.34 -9.53 -13.06
C ALA A 37 2.42 -8.52 -13.43
N ILE A 38 3.40 -8.29 -12.55
CA ILE A 38 4.54 -7.43 -12.90
C ILE A 38 5.30 -8.08 -14.08
N ALA A 39 5.62 -7.29 -15.10
CA ALA A 39 6.28 -7.75 -16.31
C ALA A 39 7.60 -8.47 -15.99
N GLY A 40 7.79 -9.66 -16.56
CA GLY A 40 8.94 -10.54 -16.24
C GLY A 40 8.88 -11.22 -14.85
N HIS A 41 7.85 -10.94 -14.04
CA HIS A 41 7.67 -11.45 -12.68
C HIS A 41 6.25 -12.04 -12.47
N PRO A 42 5.88 -13.15 -13.14
CA PRO A 42 4.51 -13.69 -13.16
C PRO A 42 3.97 -14.15 -11.79
N ARG A 43 4.84 -14.34 -10.79
CA ARG A 43 4.45 -14.69 -9.41
C ARG A 43 4.07 -13.46 -8.56
N HIS A 44 4.31 -12.26 -9.06
CA HIS A 44 4.08 -10.99 -8.38
C HIS A 44 2.84 -10.32 -8.94
N ARG A 45 1.67 -10.80 -8.53
CA ARG A 45 0.39 -10.16 -8.89
C ARG A 45 0.12 -8.90 -8.06
N VAL A 46 -0.35 -7.88 -8.76
CA VAL A 46 -0.67 -6.55 -8.23
C VAL A 46 -2.11 -6.22 -8.60
N ALA A 47 -2.89 -5.74 -7.62
CA ALA A 47 -4.15 -5.06 -7.86
C ALA A 47 -3.93 -3.55 -7.72
N VAL A 48 -4.29 -2.79 -8.75
CA VAL A 48 -4.15 -1.34 -8.81
C VAL A 48 -5.53 -0.70 -8.71
N GLY A 49 -5.69 0.33 -7.89
CA GLY A 49 -6.95 1.06 -7.76
C GLY A 49 -6.75 2.55 -7.55
N ILE A 50 -7.64 3.36 -8.12
CA ILE A 50 -7.62 4.82 -7.98
C ILE A 50 -8.53 5.26 -6.83
N THR A 51 -8.02 6.13 -5.95
CA THR A 51 -8.78 6.62 -4.80
C THR A 51 -9.44 7.97 -5.01
N GLY A 52 -8.94 8.75 -5.97
CA GLY A 52 -9.14 10.19 -5.99
C GLY A 52 -8.31 10.89 -4.92
N ALA A 53 -8.28 12.22 -4.98
CA ALA A 53 -7.53 13.04 -4.03
C ALA A 53 -8.24 13.16 -2.68
N GLY A 54 -7.45 13.26 -1.61
CA GLY A 54 -7.93 13.49 -0.24
C GLY A 54 -7.90 12.26 0.67
N THR A 55 -7.74 12.52 1.96
CA THR A 55 -7.53 11.51 2.98
C THR A 55 -8.75 10.64 3.25
N THR A 56 -9.97 11.18 3.11
CA THR A 56 -11.21 10.43 3.42
C THR A 56 -11.50 9.34 2.38
N THR A 57 -11.37 9.68 1.09
CA THR A 57 -11.54 8.71 -0.01
C THR A 57 -10.41 7.69 -0.01
N ALA A 58 -9.17 8.12 0.21
CA ALA A 58 -8.02 7.24 0.38
C ALA A 58 -8.23 6.22 1.50
N ALA A 59 -8.66 6.65 2.69
CA ALA A 59 -8.96 5.75 3.80
C ALA A 59 -10.05 4.72 3.44
N THR A 60 -11.16 5.21 2.85
CA THR A 60 -12.30 4.37 2.47
C THR A 60 -11.92 3.28 1.47
N LEU A 61 -11.18 3.65 0.42
CA LEU A 61 -10.80 2.72 -0.65
C LEU A 61 -9.63 1.83 -0.26
N THR A 62 -8.78 2.27 0.67
CA THR A 62 -7.79 1.41 1.32
C THR A 62 -8.48 0.27 2.06
N GLU A 63 -9.47 0.57 2.90
CA GLU A 63 -10.20 -0.48 3.63
C GLU A 63 -10.93 -1.43 2.68
N ARG A 64 -11.55 -0.90 1.62
CA ARG A 64 -12.21 -1.71 0.59
C ARG A 64 -11.22 -2.67 -0.09
N ALA A 65 -10.09 -2.16 -0.57
CA ALA A 65 -9.07 -2.98 -1.22
C ALA A 65 -8.44 -3.99 -0.26
N ARG A 66 -8.28 -3.62 1.02
CA ARG A 66 -7.80 -4.51 2.08
C ARG A 66 -8.75 -5.69 2.27
N ALA A 67 -10.04 -5.41 2.41
CA ALA A 67 -11.08 -6.42 2.59
C ALA A 67 -11.19 -7.35 1.38
N GLU A 68 -11.18 -6.78 0.17
CA GLU A 68 -11.32 -7.52 -1.09
C GLU A 68 -10.15 -8.46 -1.34
N PHE A 69 -8.91 -7.98 -1.18
CA PHE A 69 -7.73 -8.69 -1.67
C PHE A 69 -6.91 -9.37 -0.58
N SER A 70 -7.16 -9.08 0.70
CA SER A 70 -6.34 -9.55 1.83
C SER A 70 -4.82 -9.48 1.53
N PRO A 71 -4.30 -8.31 1.13
CA PRO A 71 -2.96 -8.16 0.59
C PRO A 71 -1.88 -8.47 1.62
N GLN A 72 -0.68 -8.87 1.14
CA GLN A 72 0.48 -9.04 2.03
C GLN A 72 1.18 -7.70 2.34
N VAL A 73 1.10 -6.76 1.41
CA VAL A 73 1.61 -5.39 1.51
C VAL A 73 0.67 -4.50 0.70
N MET A 74 0.39 -3.31 1.21
CA MET A 74 -0.26 -2.24 0.48
C MET A 74 0.72 -1.12 0.20
N MET A 75 0.62 -0.49 -0.96
CA MET A 75 1.44 0.67 -1.33
C MET A 75 0.51 1.81 -1.75
N PHE A 76 0.81 3.03 -1.34
CA PHE A 76 0.22 4.21 -1.94
C PHE A 76 1.28 4.90 -2.80
N VAL A 77 1.04 4.97 -4.11
CA VAL A 77 1.99 5.46 -5.10
C VAL A 77 1.41 6.68 -5.77
N GLY A 78 2.21 7.73 -5.92
CA GLY A 78 1.76 8.92 -6.65
C GLY A 78 2.76 10.06 -6.59
N VAL A 79 2.28 11.28 -6.76
CA VAL A 79 3.11 12.49 -6.76
C VAL A 79 3.00 13.29 -5.46
N ALA A 80 4.00 14.14 -5.20
CA ALA A 80 4.02 15.06 -4.07
C ALA A 80 4.75 16.36 -4.42
N GLY A 81 4.49 17.42 -3.64
CA GLY A 81 5.27 18.66 -3.68
C GLY A 81 6.49 18.57 -2.77
N GLY A 82 7.66 18.97 -3.24
CA GLY A 82 8.89 19.06 -2.47
C GLY A 82 8.92 20.28 -1.55
N LEU A 83 9.28 20.05 -0.29
CA LEU A 83 9.44 21.09 0.75
C LEU A 83 10.90 21.52 0.94
N ARG A 84 11.85 20.84 0.29
CA ARG A 84 13.30 21.14 0.34
C ARG A 84 13.81 21.55 -1.02
N ASP A 85 14.75 22.49 -1.04
CA ASP A 85 15.37 22.97 -2.28
C ASP A 85 16.35 21.96 -2.88
N THR A 86 16.78 20.98 -2.09
CA THR A 86 17.62 19.86 -2.52
C THR A 86 16.86 18.82 -3.36
N LEU A 87 15.52 18.84 -3.37
CA LEU A 87 14.72 17.88 -4.13
C LEU A 87 14.56 18.33 -5.58
N ALA A 88 14.87 17.42 -6.50
CA ALA A 88 14.65 17.57 -7.93
C ALA A 88 13.30 16.96 -8.35
N ILE A 89 12.81 17.42 -9.51
CA ILE A 89 11.62 16.82 -10.14
C ILE A 89 11.95 15.38 -10.54
N GLY A 90 11.08 14.44 -10.13
CA GLY A 90 11.26 13.01 -10.36
C GLY A 90 11.96 12.28 -9.21
N ASP A 91 12.56 12.97 -8.24
CA ASP A 91 13.07 12.30 -7.05
C ASP A 91 11.96 11.53 -6.34
N VAL A 92 12.32 10.40 -5.77
CA VAL A 92 11.39 9.50 -5.07
C VAL A 92 11.57 9.68 -3.57
N VAL A 93 10.46 9.87 -2.86
CA VAL A 93 10.40 9.88 -1.40
C VAL A 93 9.61 8.67 -0.93
N VAL A 94 10.28 7.78 -0.22
CA VAL A 94 9.65 6.70 0.54
C VAL A 94 9.38 7.23 1.94
N ALA A 95 8.11 7.35 2.31
CA ALA A 95 7.73 7.94 3.59
C ALA A 95 8.19 7.03 4.74
N THR A 96 9.19 7.46 5.51
CA THR A 96 9.57 6.80 6.78
C THR A 96 8.56 7.11 7.88
N LYS A 97 7.92 8.27 7.78
CA LYS A 97 6.88 8.76 8.68
C LYS A 97 5.89 9.62 7.91
N ILE A 98 4.62 9.51 8.23
CA ILE A 98 3.53 10.27 7.63
C ILE A 98 2.94 11.17 8.71
N HIS A 99 2.98 12.49 8.54
CA HIS A 99 2.45 13.47 9.48
C HIS A 99 1.11 14.03 8.99
N SER A 100 0.02 13.82 9.73
CA SER A 100 -1.25 14.53 9.46
C SER A 100 -1.16 15.94 10.05
N TYR A 101 -0.92 16.95 9.21
CA TYR A 101 -0.59 18.31 9.69
C TYR A 101 -1.81 19.17 10.05
N GLN A 102 -3.02 18.75 9.67
CA GLN A 102 -4.25 19.53 9.86
C GLN A 102 -4.91 19.30 11.23
N GLY A 103 -4.43 18.35 12.03
CA GLY A 103 -4.97 18.09 13.37
C GLY A 103 -4.55 19.13 14.40
N GLY A 104 -5.51 19.72 15.12
CA GLY A 104 -5.23 20.65 16.20
C GLY A 104 -6.47 21.36 16.74
N ARG A 105 -6.25 22.36 17.59
CA ARG A 105 -7.27 23.30 18.08
C ARG A 105 -6.98 24.68 17.50
N SER A 106 -7.99 25.34 16.96
CA SER A 106 -7.91 26.74 16.54
C SER A 106 -8.35 27.64 17.68
N GLU A 107 -7.53 28.64 18.01
CA GLU A 107 -7.81 29.74 18.94
C GLU A 107 -7.69 31.08 18.18
N ASP A 108 -7.94 32.22 18.84
CA ASP A 108 -8.13 33.51 18.16
C ASP A 108 -6.91 33.95 17.32
N GLU A 109 -5.71 33.77 17.86
CA GLU A 109 -4.45 34.18 17.19
C GLU A 109 -3.49 33.02 16.93
N GLU A 110 -3.87 31.79 17.31
CA GLU A 110 -3.00 30.63 17.20
C GLU A 110 -3.74 29.34 16.86
N PHE A 111 -2.98 28.34 16.42
CA PHE A 111 -3.51 27.00 16.26
C PHE A 111 -2.54 26.02 16.88
N LEU A 112 -3.04 25.35 17.92
CA LEU A 112 -2.34 24.40 18.74
C LEU A 112 -2.34 23.05 18.04
N VAL A 113 -1.20 22.67 17.49
CA VAL A 113 -1.04 21.42 16.75
C VAL A 113 -1.25 20.21 17.66
N ARG A 114 -1.93 19.19 17.13
CA ARG A 114 -2.09 17.88 17.76
C ARG A 114 -1.61 16.82 16.78
N PRO A 115 -0.28 16.57 16.72
CA PRO A 115 0.32 15.69 15.73
C PRO A 115 -0.28 14.29 15.80
N ARG A 116 -0.61 13.73 14.64
CA ARG A 116 -0.84 12.30 14.45
C ARG A 116 0.10 11.82 13.36
N SER A 117 0.79 10.72 13.63
CA SER A 117 1.79 10.19 12.72
C SER A 117 1.75 8.68 12.62
N TRP A 118 2.13 8.16 11.45
CA TRP A 118 2.28 6.74 11.18
C TRP A 118 3.69 6.47 10.69
N GLU A 119 4.34 5.44 11.25
CA GLU A 119 5.70 5.07 10.89
C GLU A 119 5.72 3.88 9.93
N LEU A 120 6.69 3.89 9.02
CA LEU A 120 6.95 2.74 8.17
C LEU A 120 7.46 1.57 9.02
N SER A 121 6.89 0.39 8.84
CA SER A 121 7.36 -0.80 9.58
C SER A 121 8.84 -1.07 9.27
N HIS A 122 9.61 -1.45 10.29
CA HIS A 122 11.05 -1.73 10.16
C HIS A 122 11.36 -2.72 9.04
N ARG A 123 10.53 -3.76 8.86
CA ARG A 123 10.69 -4.75 7.79
C ARG A 123 10.61 -4.12 6.39
N LEU A 124 9.61 -3.25 6.16
CA LEU A 124 9.45 -2.59 4.85
C LEU A 124 10.53 -1.53 4.64
N ASP A 125 10.93 -0.78 5.67
CA ASP A 125 12.04 0.16 5.61
C ASP A 125 13.34 -0.54 5.16
N GLN A 126 13.73 -1.64 5.82
CA GLN A 126 14.95 -2.37 5.47
C GLN A 126 14.91 -2.93 4.05
N ALA A 127 13.75 -3.48 3.64
CA ALA A 127 13.57 -4.01 2.30
C ALA A 127 13.65 -2.91 1.22
N ALA A 128 13.01 -1.76 1.44
CA ALA A 128 13.02 -0.64 0.49
C ALA A 128 14.42 0.00 0.39
N ARG A 129 15.12 0.17 1.51
CA ARG A 129 16.52 0.66 1.52
C ARG A 129 17.47 -0.29 0.78
N ARG A 130 17.26 -1.61 0.89
CA ARG A 130 18.03 -2.60 0.12
C ARG A 130 17.81 -2.43 -1.39
N VAL A 131 16.57 -2.20 -1.82
CA VAL A 131 16.22 -1.95 -3.23
C VAL A 131 16.89 -0.68 -3.74
N SER A 132 16.81 0.41 -2.97
CA SER A 132 17.49 1.68 -3.30
C SER A 132 19.00 1.51 -3.49
N ARG A 133 19.70 0.87 -2.55
CA ARG A 133 21.17 0.65 -2.60
C ARG A 133 21.62 -0.21 -3.77
N GLY A 134 20.77 -1.12 -4.24
CA GLY A 134 21.11 -2.00 -5.35
C GLY A 134 21.15 -1.30 -6.70
N HIS A 135 20.61 -0.08 -6.81
CA HIS A 135 20.40 0.68 -8.06
C HIS A 135 19.57 -0.02 -9.15
N ARG A 136 19.29 -1.33 -9.02
CA ARG A 136 18.48 -2.14 -9.93
C ARG A 136 17.05 -1.65 -10.09
N TRP A 137 16.54 -0.87 -9.14
CA TRP A 137 15.23 -0.23 -9.30
C TRP A 137 15.20 0.71 -10.52
N ARG A 138 16.36 1.23 -10.96
CA ARG A 138 16.50 2.04 -12.17
C ARG A 138 16.25 1.24 -13.46
N GLU A 139 16.37 -0.10 -13.41
CA GLU A 139 15.96 -0.97 -14.53
C GLU A 139 14.45 -0.85 -14.82
N PHE A 140 13.67 -0.38 -13.85
CA PHE A 140 12.24 -0.11 -13.99
C PHE A 140 11.95 1.34 -14.39
N LEU A 141 12.95 2.22 -14.53
CA LEU A 141 12.71 3.54 -15.11
C LEU A 141 12.52 3.36 -16.62
N LEU A 142 11.28 3.48 -17.09
CA LEU A 142 10.98 3.52 -18.51
C LEU A 142 11.55 4.81 -19.13
N ASP A 143 11.91 4.75 -20.42
CA ASP A 143 12.63 5.81 -21.12
C ASP A 143 12.08 7.22 -20.81
N GLY A 144 12.97 8.07 -20.32
CA GLY A 144 12.70 9.47 -20.01
C GLY A 144 13.53 10.41 -20.90
N PRO A 145 13.31 11.73 -20.81
CA PRO A 145 14.13 12.71 -21.53
C PRO A 145 15.63 12.48 -21.22
N VAL A 146 16.46 12.40 -22.26
CA VAL A 146 17.89 12.01 -22.17
C VAL A 146 18.74 13.00 -21.35
N ASP A 147 18.27 14.24 -21.18
CA ASP A 147 19.00 15.36 -20.54
C ASP A 147 18.58 15.65 -19.08
N ARG A 148 18.04 14.66 -18.36
CA ARG A 148 17.69 14.84 -16.93
C ARG A 148 18.64 14.07 -16.01
N PRO A 149 18.96 14.61 -14.82
CA PRO A 149 19.63 13.82 -13.80
C PRO A 149 18.77 12.61 -13.42
N GLU A 150 19.44 11.49 -13.12
CA GLU A 150 18.75 10.31 -12.62
C GLU A 150 18.10 10.62 -11.26
N PRO A 151 16.85 10.18 -11.04
CA PRO A 151 16.17 10.43 -9.78
C PRO A 151 16.87 9.75 -8.61
N GLU A 152 16.94 10.46 -7.48
CA GLU A 152 17.40 9.93 -6.20
C GLU A 152 16.24 9.38 -5.37
N VAL A 153 16.55 8.57 -4.36
CA VAL A 153 15.55 8.00 -3.45
C VAL A 153 15.85 8.47 -2.02
N PHE A 154 14.91 9.20 -1.44
CA PHE A 154 14.95 9.71 -0.09
C PHE A 154 14.04 8.88 0.82
N PHE A 155 14.50 8.64 2.04
CA PHE A 155 13.74 7.91 3.08
C PHE A 155 13.47 8.86 4.24
N GLU A 156 12.44 9.67 4.09
CA GLU A 156 12.20 10.82 4.98
C GLU A 156 10.70 11.06 5.20
N PRO A 157 10.31 11.86 6.20
CA PRO A 157 8.91 12.14 6.50
C PRO A 157 8.16 12.92 5.40
N ILE A 158 6.86 12.65 5.29
CA ILE A 158 5.93 13.36 4.40
C ILE A 158 4.81 14.00 5.24
N ALA A 159 4.50 15.27 4.95
CA ALA A 159 3.37 15.99 5.53
C ALA A 159 2.10 15.77 4.70
N VAL A 160 0.98 15.48 5.33
CA VAL A 160 -0.28 15.13 4.66
C VAL A 160 -1.46 15.94 5.18
N GLY A 161 -2.28 16.42 4.25
CA GLY A 161 -3.57 17.05 4.53
C GLY A 161 -4.33 17.38 3.25
N ASP A 162 -5.63 17.63 3.36
CA ASP A 162 -6.56 17.84 2.24
C ASP A 162 -6.44 19.25 1.62
N VAL A 163 -5.22 19.79 1.51
CA VAL A 163 -4.94 21.09 0.88
C VAL A 163 -3.75 20.98 -0.05
N VAL A 164 -3.93 21.46 -1.29
CA VAL A 164 -2.82 21.65 -2.23
C VAL A 164 -1.94 22.81 -1.73
N LEU A 165 -0.76 22.49 -1.22
CA LEU A 165 0.20 23.51 -0.81
C LEU A 165 0.89 24.12 -2.04
N ASN A 166 0.60 25.39 -2.33
CA ASN A 166 1.20 26.11 -3.45
C ASN A 166 1.80 27.46 -3.00
N SER A 167 2.43 27.50 -1.82
CA SER A 167 3.11 28.68 -1.30
C SER A 167 4.08 28.27 -0.20
N ARG A 168 5.26 28.90 -0.13
CA ARG A 168 6.21 28.73 0.99
C ARG A 168 5.93 29.67 2.18
N ARG A 169 4.97 30.58 2.05
CA ARG A 169 4.72 31.66 3.04
C ARG A 169 3.31 31.64 3.63
N SER A 170 2.42 30.79 3.11
CA SER A 170 1.07 30.64 3.66
C SER A 170 1.11 30.15 5.11
N ASP A 171 0.01 30.29 5.83
CA ASP A 171 -0.10 29.83 7.22
C ASP A 171 0.13 28.33 7.34
N ILE A 172 -0.35 27.56 6.35
CA ILE A 172 -0.09 26.12 6.25
C ILE A 172 1.39 25.84 6.04
N ALA A 173 2.07 26.57 5.14
CA ALA A 173 3.51 26.40 4.92
C ALA A 173 4.31 26.70 6.18
N ARG A 174 3.98 27.81 6.87
CA ARG A 174 4.61 28.19 8.14
C ARG A 174 4.37 27.14 9.22
N ARG A 175 3.17 26.58 9.31
CA ARG A 175 2.82 25.52 10.26
C ARG A 175 3.59 24.23 9.98
N ILE A 176 3.64 23.78 8.72
CA ILE A 176 4.43 22.61 8.34
C ILE A 176 5.90 22.84 8.71
N HIS A 177 6.44 24.01 8.37
CA HIS A 177 7.81 24.36 8.69
C HIS A 177 8.10 24.45 10.20
N SER A 178 7.18 24.94 11.03
CA SER A 178 7.42 25.09 12.47
C SER A 178 7.16 23.82 13.28
N SER A 179 6.21 22.99 12.84
CA SER A 179 5.68 21.87 13.63
C SER A 179 6.04 20.49 13.09
N TYR A 180 6.40 20.40 11.80
CA TYR A 180 6.70 19.17 11.07
C TYR A 180 7.96 19.38 10.22
N ASN A 181 8.99 19.97 10.85
CA ASN A 181 10.16 20.51 10.20
C ASN A 181 11.15 19.44 9.68
N ASP A 182 10.85 18.17 9.90
CA ASP A 182 11.53 17.00 9.35
C ASP A 182 10.89 16.55 8.02
N ALA A 183 9.65 16.97 7.72
CA ALA A 183 9.00 16.63 6.45
C ALA A 183 9.74 17.22 5.25
N ILE A 184 9.96 16.41 4.22
CA ILE A 184 10.61 16.84 2.98
C ILE A 184 9.65 16.96 1.80
N ALA A 185 8.46 16.37 1.91
CA ALA A 185 7.42 16.43 0.88
C ALA A 185 6.03 16.65 1.49
N VAL A 186 5.08 17.08 0.66
CA VAL A 186 3.68 17.30 1.01
C VAL A 186 2.73 16.70 -0.02
N GLU A 187 1.69 16.01 0.45
CA GLU A 187 0.65 15.34 -0.37
C GLU A 187 -0.70 15.31 0.36
N MET A 188 -1.70 14.63 -0.21
CA MET A 188 -3.10 14.75 0.20
C MET A 188 -3.81 13.43 0.60
N GLU A 189 -3.14 12.27 0.61
CA GLU A 189 -3.81 10.97 0.79
C GLU A 189 -3.19 10.09 1.88
N GLY A 190 -1.87 10.17 2.08
CA GLY A 190 -1.08 9.19 2.78
C GLY A 190 -1.51 8.94 4.23
N SER A 191 -2.05 9.95 4.92
CA SER A 191 -2.55 9.80 6.29
C SER A 191 -3.86 9.01 6.35
N GLY A 192 -4.74 9.16 5.37
CA GLY A 192 -5.96 8.35 5.26
C GLY A 192 -5.65 6.89 4.94
N PHE A 193 -4.77 6.68 3.96
CA PHE A 193 -4.23 5.35 3.62
C PHE A 193 -3.56 4.68 4.83
N ALA A 194 -2.62 5.36 5.48
CA ALA A 194 -1.90 4.82 6.62
C ALA A 194 -2.82 4.55 7.81
N HIS A 195 -3.81 5.43 8.04
CA HIS A 195 -4.82 5.19 9.06
C HIS A 195 -5.60 3.92 8.80
N ALA A 196 -6.17 3.76 7.59
CA ALA A 196 -6.94 2.56 7.24
C ALA A 196 -6.10 1.28 7.28
N ALA A 197 -4.86 1.31 6.80
CA ALA A 197 -3.95 0.16 6.85
C ALA A 197 -3.57 -0.24 8.29
N ALA A 198 -3.56 0.73 9.22
CA ALA A 198 -3.26 0.52 10.64
C ALA A 198 -4.47 0.06 11.48
N LEU A 199 -5.70 0.14 10.95
CA LEU A 199 -6.90 -0.33 11.65
C LEU A 199 -7.03 -1.87 11.53
N GLY A 200 -7.36 -2.54 12.65
CA GLY A 200 -7.52 -4.00 12.71
C GLY A 200 -6.19 -4.78 12.81
N ASP A 201 -6.14 -5.99 12.23
CA ASP A 201 -4.89 -6.73 12.01
C ASP A 201 -4.04 -5.94 10.99
N GLN A 202 -3.11 -5.13 11.49
CA GLN A 202 -2.31 -4.19 10.70
C GLN A 202 -1.76 -4.83 9.43
N VAL A 203 -2.10 -4.25 8.27
CA VAL A 203 -1.51 -4.67 7.00
C VAL A 203 -0.25 -3.84 6.76
N PRO A 204 0.91 -4.45 6.48
CA PRO A 204 2.12 -3.71 6.17
C PRO A 204 1.89 -2.76 5.00
N ALA A 205 2.17 -1.48 5.21
CA ALA A 205 1.87 -0.43 4.25
C ALA A 205 3.05 0.53 4.05
N VAL A 206 3.19 1.09 2.86
CA VAL A 206 4.21 2.08 2.51
C VAL A 206 3.62 3.16 1.60
N VAL A 207 4.08 4.40 1.76
CA VAL A 207 3.75 5.51 0.83
C VAL A 207 5.02 5.87 0.06
N ILE A 208 4.91 5.93 -1.27
CA ILE A 208 6.00 6.20 -2.21
C ILE A 208 5.56 7.34 -3.12
N ARG A 209 6.27 8.46 -3.08
CA ARG A 209 5.91 9.66 -3.83
C ARG A 209 7.02 10.12 -4.76
N GLY A 210 6.69 10.52 -5.97
CA GLY A 210 7.59 11.24 -6.87
C GLY A 210 7.40 12.75 -6.71
N ILE A 211 8.48 13.53 -6.73
CA ILE A 211 8.39 14.99 -6.61
C ILE A 211 7.96 15.62 -7.94
N SER A 212 6.76 16.23 -7.97
CA SER A 212 6.19 16.86 -9.18
C SER A 212 6.32 18.38 -9.21
N ASP A 213 6.50 19.03 -8.07
CA ASP A 213 6.68 20.48 -7.95
C ASP A 213 7.34 20.81 -6.61
N HIS A 214 7.61 22.10 -6.34
CA HIS A 214 8.30 22.57 -5.12
C HIS A 214 7.38 23.26 -4.12
N ALA A 215 6.05 23.11 -4.23
CA ALA A 215 5.05 23.68 -3.33
C ALA A 215 5.23 25.20 -3.07
N ASN A 216 5.73 25.94 -4.07
CA ASN A 216 6.24 27.31 -3.89
C ASN A 216 5.47 28.38 -4.71
N GLY A 217 4.34 28.02 -5.31
CA GLY A 217 3.56 28.92 -6.16
C GLY A 217 3.66 28.62 -7.65
N THR A 218 4.61 27.78 -8.08
CA THR A 218 4.80 27.46 -9.50
C THR A 218 4.11 26.19 -9.97
N LYS A 219 3.25 25.57 -9.17
CA LYS A 219 2.63 24.27 -9.47
C LYS A 219 2.02 24.20 -10.87
N ALA A 220 1.16 25.17 -11.23
CA ALA A 220 0.52 25.20 -12.54
C ALA A 220 1.51 25.29 -13.72
N ARG A 221 2.69 25.88 -13.53
CA ARG A 221 3.76 25.90 -14.54
C ARG A 221 4.43 24.54 -14.64
N SER A 222 4.73 23.91 -13.51
CA SER A 222 5.32 22.56 -13.46
C SER A 222 4.40 21.53 -14.10
N ASP A 223 3.10 21.57 -13.77
CA ASP A 223 2.09 20.67 -14.32
C ASP A 223 2.02 20.79 -15.85
N ARG A 224 1.98 22.02 -16.38
CA ARG A 224 2.02 22.27 -17.84
C ARG A 224 3.32 21.78 -18.51
N ALA A 225 4.42 21.69 -17.76
CA ALA A 225 5.69 21.17 -18.25
C ALA A 225 5.80 19.64 -18.16
N GLY A 226 4.75 18.94 -17.72
CA GLY A 226 4.71 17.47 -17.66
C GLY A 226 5.43 16.87 -16.44
N SER A 227 5.73 17.66 -15.41
CA SER A 227 6.47 17.19 -14.23
C SER A 227 5.72 16.10 -13.45
N GLN A 228 4.38 16.09 -13.48
CA GLN A 228 3.58 15.05 -12.85
C GLN A 228 3.83 13.67 -13.47
N ALA A 229 3.90 13.58 -14.80
CA ALA A 229 4.18 12.32 -15.49
C ALA A 229 5.56 11.77 -15.10
N ILE A 230 6.56 12.66 -15.05
CA ILE A 230 7.93 12.34 -14.65
C ILE A 230 7.97 11.80 -13.22
N ALA A 231 7.30 12.50 -12.30
CA ALA A 231 7.20 12.11 -10.90
C ALA A 231 6.48 10.77 -10.72
N ALA A 232 5.32 10.61 -11.37
CA ALA A 232 4.51 9.39 -11.33
C ALA A 232 5.30 8.16 -11.80
N ARG A 233 5.98 8.26 -12.96
CA ARG A 233 6.82 7.17 -13.48
C ARG A 233 7.98 6.81 -12.56
N SER A 234 8.62 7.82 -11.96
CA SER A 234 9.75 7.56 -11.05
C SER A 234 9.27 6.87 -9.77
N ALA A 235 8.12 7.27 -9.23
CA ALA A 235 7.50 6.62 -8.07
C ALA A 235 7.04 5.18 -8.39
N ALA A 236 6.39 4.99 -9.55
CA ALA A 236 5.93 3.69 -10.02
C ALA A 236 7.11 2.72 -10.23
N ALA A 237 8.17 3.15 -10.92
CA ALA A 237 9.38 2.36 -11.13
C ALA A 237 9.95 1.84 -9.79
N PHE A 238 10.10 2.72 -8.80
CA PHE A 238 10.59 2.31 -7.49
C PHE A 238 9.61 1.37 -6.76
N ALA A 239 8.30 1.64 -6.83
CA ALA A 239 7.28 0.79 -6.21
C ALA A 239 7.24 -0.63 -6.82
N ILE A 240 7.38 -0.75 -8.13
CA ILE A 240 7.44 -2.03 -8.84
C ILE A 240 8.73 -2.77 -8.50
N ALA A 241 9.88 -2.10 -8.51
CA ALA A 241 11.14 -2.69 -8.05
C ALA A 241 11.04 -3.18 -6.59
N PHE A 242 10.37 -2.41 -5.73
CA PHE A 242 10.12 -2.81 -4.35
C PHE A 242 9.20 -4.02 -4.26
N ALA A 243 8.11 -4.04 -5.04
CA ALA A 243 7.17 -5.15 -5.09
C ALA A 243 7.82 -6.46 -5.54
N THR A 244 8.70 -6.43 -6.55
CA THR A 244 9.43 -7.62 -7.03
C THR A 244 10.45 -8.16 -6.02
N ALA A 245 11.02 -7.28 -5.18
CA ALA A 245 11.94 -7.67 -4.12
C ALA A 245 11.25 -8.33 -2.91
N LEU A 246 9.93 -8.15 -2.76
CA LEU A 246 9.16 -8.83 -1.72
C LEU A 246 8.88 -10.28 -2.13
N PRO A 247 8.89 -11.23 -1.17
CA PRO A 247 8.54 -12.60 -1.47
C PRO A 247 7.09 -12.66 -1.99
N PRO A 248 6.81 -13.40 -3.08
CA PRO A 248 5.44 -13.61 -3.50
C PRO A 248 4.71 -14.39 -2.40
N LYS A 249 3.50 -13.94 -2.03
CA LYS A 249 2.64 -14.70 -1.11
C LYS A 249 2.48 -16.10 -1.70
N PRO A 250 2.74 -17.19 -0.94
CA PRO A 250 2.46 -18.53 -1.42
C PRO A 250 1.03 -18.56 -1.93
N ARG A 251 0.80 -19.10 -3.13
CA ARG A 251 -0.57 -19.36 -3.58
C ARG A 251 -1.20 -20.17 -2.46
N LYS A 252 -2.27 -19.66 -1.83
CA LYS A 252 -3.11 -20.54 -1.03
C LYS A 252 -3.54 -21.62 -2.02
N THR A 253 -2.90 -22.78 -1.98
CA THR A 253 -3.60 -24.00 -2.35
C THR A 253 -4.81 -23.95 -1.45
N THR A 254 -5.99 -23.68 -2.03
CA THR A 254 -7.23 -24.04 -1.34
C THR A 254 -6.96 -25.42 -0.78
N PRO A 255 -6.93 -25.60 0.55
CA PRO A 255 -6.99 -26.93 1.09
C PRO A 255 -8.18 -27.58 0.39
N ASP A 256 -7.96 -28.76 -0.17
CA ASP A 256 -9.05 -29.59 -0.64
C ASP A 256 -10.16 -29.50 0.43
N PRO A 257 -11.42 -29.15 0.10
CA PRO A 257 -12.48 -28.98 1.11
C PRO A 257 -12.65 -30.24 1.98
N HIS A 258 -12.09 -31.35 1.51
CA HIS A 258 -11.85 -32.56 2.25
C HIS A 258 -10.35 -32.81 2.32
N PRO A 259 -9.62 -32.35 3.36
CA PRO A 259 -8.46 -33.12 3.79
C PRO A 259 -9.04 -34.48 4.12
N GLY A 260 -8.83 -35.48 3.26
CA GLY A 260 -9.42 -36.80 3.41
C GLY A 260 -9.22 -37.21 4.85
N ILE A 261 -10.32 -37.31 5.60
CA ILE A 261 -10.28 -37.76 6.99
C ILE A 261 -9.55 -39.09 6.91
N PRO A 262 -8.34 -39.23 7.52
CA PRO A 262 -7.68 -40.51 7.50
C PRO A 262 -8.70 -41.51 8.05
N PRO A 263 -8.98 -42.62 7.33
CA PRO A 263 -10.02 -43.54 7.73
C PRO A 263 -9.79 -43.89 9.19
N MET A 264 -10.79 -43.63 10.04
CA MET A 264 -10.65 -43.94 11.46
C MET A 264 -10.24 -45.41 11.57
N PRO A 265 -9.22 -45.74 12.36
CA PRO A 265 -8.82 -47.13 12.53
C PRO A 265 -10.05 -47.94 12.98
N PRO A 266 -10.24 -49.16 12.45
CA PRO A 266 -11.38 -49.98 12.82
C PRO A 266 -11.41 -50.17 14.33
N ILE A 267 -12.51 -49.74 14.96
CA ILE A 267 -12.73 -49.95 16.39
C ILE A 267 -13.14 -51.41 16.58
N HIS A 268 -12.25 -52.22 17.13
CA HIS A 268 -12.57 -53.57 17.57
C HIS A 268 -13.06 -53.53 19.02
N ASN A 269 -14.36 -53.72 19.22
CA ASN A 269 -14.96 -53.87 20.54
C ASN A 269 -15.13 -55.35 20.85
N GLU A 270 -14.44 -55.84 21.88
CA GLU A 270 -14.62 -57.18 22.43
C GLU A 270 -15.54 -57.12 23.65
N VAL A 271 -16.67 -57.82 23.61
CA VAL A 271 -17.64 -57.87 24.72
C VAL A 271 -17.46 -59.19 25.46
N ILE A 272 -17.08 -59.12 26.74
CA ILE A 272 -16.93 -60.28 27.60
C ILE A 272 -18.16 -60.38 28.51
N ALA A 273 -19.05 -61.32 28.21
CA ALA A 273 -20.18 -61.64 29.09
C ALA A 273 -19.71 -62.56 30.23
N ARG A 274 -20.16 -62.28 31.47
CA ARG A 274 -19.95 -63.14 32.65
C ARG A 274 -21.30 -63.49 33.28
N ASP A 275 -21.31 -64.54 34.09
CA ASP A 275 -22.45 -64.96 34.92
C ASP A 275 -23.75 -65.25 34.13
N ASN A 276 -23.68 -66.25 33.24
CA ASN A 276 -24.82 -66.76 32.43
C ASN A 276 -25.52 -65.74 31.51
N ALA A 277 -24.95 -64.55 31.32
CA ALA A 277 -25.47 -63.57 30.36
C ALA A 277 -25.25 -64.02 28.91
N LYS A 278 -26.29 -63.88 28.07
CA LYS A 278 -26.22 -64.07 26.61
C LYS A 278 -26.36 -62.71 25.92
N VAL A 279 -25.43 -62.40 25.01
CA VAL A 279 -25.48 -61.19 24.17
C VAL A 279 -26.23 -61.53 22.89
N ASP A 280 -27.35 -60.84 22.64
CA ASP A 280 -28.24 -61.14 21.49
C ASP A 280 -27.93 -60.25 20.26
N LYS A 281 -27.68 -58.95 20.47
CA LYS A 281 -27.22 -58.02 19.40
C LYS A 281 -26.25 -56.98 19.93
N GLN A 282 -25.28 -56.63 19.10
CA GLN A 282 -24.35 -55.51 19.31
C GLN A 282 -24.68 -54.40 18.30
N ILE A 283 -25.00 -53.19 18.77
CA ILE A 283 -25.28 -52.02 17.92
C ILE A 283 -24.27 -50.94 18.29
N GLY A 284 -23.42 -50.55 17.33
CA GLY A 284 -22.51 -49.42 17.47
C GLY A 284 -23.03 -48.21 16.69
N MET A 285 -23.06 -47.02 17.30
CA MET A 285 -23.29 -45.76 16.60
C MET A 285 -21.98 -44.96 16.55
N GLN A 286 -21.56 -44.56 15.34
CA GLN A 286 -20.48 -43.58 15.14
C GLN A 286 -21.10 -42.18 15.02
N PHE A 287 -20.70 -41.27 15.91
CA PHE A 287 -21.05 -39.85 15.78
C PHE A 287 -19.92 -39.13 15.04
N THR A 288 -20.19 -38.64 13.83
CA THR A 288 -19.34 -37.65 13.16
C THR A 288 -19.71 -36.26 13.69
N TRP A 289 -18.93 -35.75 14.63
CA TRP A 289 -19.04 -34.35 15.05
C TRP A 289 -18.34 -33.46 14.02
N GLY A 290 -19.14 -32.70 13.24
CA GLY A 290 -18.60 -31.70 12.33
C GLY A 290 -19.43 -31.48 11.07
N GLN A 291 -20.71 -31.13 11.19
CA GLN A 291 -21.41 -30.33 10.18
C GLN A 291 -22.40 -29.38 10.86
N ARG A 292 -21.98 -28.11 10.95
CA ARG A 292 -22.84 -26.92 10.95
C ARG A 292 -22.14 -25.87 10.12
#